data_AF-A0A928AGU3-F1
#
_entry.id   AF-A0A928AGU3-F1
#
_cell.length_a   1.000
_cell.length_b   1.000
_cell.length_c   1.000
_cell.angle_alpha   90.00
_cell.angle_beta   90.00
_cell.angle_gamma   90.00
#
_symmetry.space_group_name_H-M   'P 1'
#
loop_
_entity.id
_entity.type
_entity.pdbx_description
1 polymer ?
#
loop_
_entity_poly.entity_id
_entity_poly.type
_entity_poly.pdbx_seq_one_letter_code
_entity_poly.pdbx_strand_id
1 'polypeptide(L)'
;MTGLRKRVMIGFLSIVCLLFFSGMVSFVELNHLSRDTEDILKANKRNIELAKEMLDAAQEQNVALIHLAVFGNRSYDSLCRRSMNRLEQTLHVAQKEALEKSFLDSLAFATTELRLFTDNYLAFGTSSRDSLMTNHLDSIGSKWYIDEYEELYGQLTAAIKNYMTSTQSSLAPRAEQMKKNAYRAVTPVLISLAVMIAIVLMLYYFMSIYCVEPIIRLNKSLGDYLSFRMPFTVKADLKDEVLELKEKIESLITYSKQNNS
;
A
#
# COMPACT_ATOMS: atom_id res chain seq x y z
N MET A 1 -45.81 19.88 20.91
CA MET A 1 -45.03 20.74 19.99
C MET A 1 -43.53 20.49 20.21
N THR A 2 -42.88 19.62 19.42
CA THR A 2 -41.45 19.26 19.57
C THR A 2 -40.63 19.48 18.29
N GLY A 3 -41.15 20.27 17.35
CA GLY A 3 -40.59 20.43 16.01
C GLY A 3 -39.17 21.02 15.99
N LEU A 4 -38.89 22.03 16.82
CA LEU A 4 -37.58 22.69 16.84
C LEU A 4 -36.47 21.73 17.31
N ARG A 5 -36.69 21.05 18.45
CA ARG A 5 -35.73 20.09 19.01
C ARG A 5 -35.43 18.94 18.04
N LYS A 6 -36.47 18.36 17.42
CA LYS A 6 -36.31 17.30 16.41
C LYS A 6 -35.56 17.80 15.17
N ARG A 7 -35.90 18.98 14.64
CA ARG A 7 -35.26 19.56 13.44
C ARG A 7 -33.78 19.86 13.68
N VAL A 8 -33.45 20.45 14.82
CA VAL A 8 -32.05 20.72 15.22
C VAL A 8 -31.28 19.42 15.38
N MET A 9 -31.84 18.44 16.10
CA MET A 9 -31.21 17.14 16.29
C MET A 9 -30.95 16.39 14.97
N ILE A 10 -31.90 16.44 14.03
CA ILE A 10 -31.73 15.84 12.69
C ILE A 10 -30.63 16.55 11.90
N GLY A 11 -30.55 17.89 11.98
CA GLY A 11 -29.49 18.67 11.35
C GLY A 11 -28.10 18.28 11.85
N PHE A 12 -27.91 18.25 13.17
CA PHE A 12 -26.63 17.84 13.77
C PHE A 12 -26.29 16.38 13.47
N LEU A 13 -27.27 15.47 13.54
CA LEU A 13 -27.08 14.07 13.20
C LEU A 13 -26.64 13.90 11.73
N SER A 14 -27.22 14.67 10.80
CA SER A 14 -26.85 14.63 9.38
C SER A 14 -25.39 15.04 9.15
N ILE A 15 -24.90 16.05 9.89
CA ILE A 15 -23.51 16.52 9.80
C ILE A 15 -22.56 15.43 10.30
N VAL A 16 -22.88 14.79 11.43
CA VAL A 16 -22.08 13.68 11.97
C VAL A 16 -22.05 12.51 10.99
N CYS A 17 -23.18 12.14 10.40
CA CYS A 17 -23.24 11.08 9.40
C CYS A 17 -22.41 11.43 8.15
N LEU A 18 -22.48 12.66 7.64
CA LEU A 18 -21.70 13.11 6.48
C LEU A 18 -20.19 13.06 6.77
N LEU A 19 -19.77 13.53 7.94
CA LEU A 19 -18.36 13.46 8.37
C LEU A 19 -17.87 12.01 8.48
N PHE A 20 -18.71 11.12 8.99
CA PHE A 20 -18.41 9.70 9.09
C PHE A 20 -18.25 9.05 7.70
N PHE A 21 -19.20 9.29 6.78
CA PHE A 21 -19.12 8.77 5.42
C PHE A 21 -17.92 9.34 4.64
N SER A 22 -17.65 10.64 4.78
CA SER A 22 -16.49 11.30 4.18
C SER A 22 -15.17 10.70 4.70
N GLY A 23 -15.06 10.52 6.02
CA GLY A 23 -13.93 9.84 6.63
C GLY A 23 -13.78 8.40 6.11
N MET A 24 -14.87 7.64 6.06
CA MET A 24 -14.87 6.24 5.61
C MET A 24 -14.46 6.10 4.13
N VAL A 25 -14.87 7.01 3.25
CA VAL A 25 -14.43 7.03 1.84
C VAL A 25 -12.93 7.27 1.75
N SER A 26 -12.39 8.23 2.50
CA SER A 26 -10.95 8.50 2.55
C SER A 26 -10.15 7.29 3.06
N PHE A 27 -10.69 6.53 4.02
CA PHE A 27 -10.11 5.26 4.47
C PHE A 27 -10.06 4.19 3.39
N VAL A 28 -11.12 4.06 2.61
CA VAL A 28 -11.21 3.07 1.54
C VAL A 28 -10.23 3.39 0.41
N GLU A 29 -10.10 4.66 0.02
CA GLU A 29 -9.11 5.09 -0.98
C GLU A 29 -7.67 4.80 -0.54
N LEU A 30 -7.36 5.04 0.74
CA LEU A 30 -6.06 4.70 1.32
C LEU A 30 -5.81 3.19 1.39
N ASN A 31 -6.85 2.40 1.68
CA ASN A 31 -6.74 0.95 1.74
C ASN A 31 -6.52 0.32 0.35
N HIS A 32 -7.14 0.89 -0.69
CA HIS A 32 -6.85 0.51 -2.08
C HIS A 32 -5.38 0.82 -2.45
N LEU A 33 -4.89 2.02 -2.13
CA LEU A 33 -3.50 2.39 -2.37
C LEU A 33 -2.50 1.48 -1.62
N SER A 34 -2.86 1.08 -0.38
CA SER A 34 -2.06 0.15 0.43
C SER A 34 -2.03 -1.26 -0.17
N ARG A 35 -3.14 -1.72 -0.76
CA ARG A 35 -3.25 -3.05 -1.36
C ARG A 35 -2.47 -3.15 -2.66
N ASP A 36 -2.56 -2.12 -3.51
CA ASP A 36 -1.78 -2.02 -4.75
C ASP A 36 -0.27 -2.04 -4.45
N THR A 37 0.12 -1.43 -3.34
CA THR A 37 1.50 -1.46 -2.85
C THR A 37 1.94 -2.85 -2.40
N GLU A 38 1.08 -3.57 -1.69
CA GLU A 38 1.38 -4.92 -1.18
C GLU A 38 1.53 -5.93 -2.33
N ASP A 39 0.69 -5.79 -3.37
CA ASP A 39 0.78 -6.60 -4.58
C ASP A 39 2.06 -6.30 -5.38
N ILE A 40 2.46 -5.02 -5.50
CA ILE A 40 3.75 -4.62 -6.09
C ILE A 40 4.93 -5.17 -5.26
N LEU A 41 4.84 -5.12 -3.93
CA LEU A 41 5.87 -5.64 -3.03
C LEU A 41 6.03 -7.16 -3.18
N LYS A 42 4.92 -7.89 -3.29
CA LYS A 42 4.92 -9.34 -3.49
C LYS A 42 5.50 -9.73 -4.85
N ALA A 43 5.13 -9.03 -5.92
CA ALA A 43 5.67 -9.26 -7.26
C ALA A 43 7.19 -9.02 -7.32
N ASN A 44 7.68 -7.97 -6.66
CA ASN A 44 9.12 -7.69 -6.62
C ASN A 44 9.90 -8.68 -5.74
N LYS A 45 9.34 -9.11 -4.59
CA LYS A 45 9.96 -10.17 -3.77
C LYS A 45 10.12 -11.46 -4.59
N ARG A 46 9.09 -11.79 -5.38
CA ARG A 46 9.10 -12.92 -6.31
C ARG A 46 10.18 -12.77 -7.38
N ASN A 47 10.32 -11.58 -7.99
CA ASN A 47 11.39 -11.30 -8.96
C ASN A 47 12.80 -11.45 -8.36
N ILE A 48 13.03 -11.01 -7.12
CA ILE A 48 14.31 -11.21 -6.42
C ILE A 48 14.60 -12.69 -6.18
N GLU A 49 13.59 -13.47 -5.81
CA GLU A 49 13.71 -14.91 -5.61
C GLU A 49 14.09 -15.63 -6.92
N LEU A 50 13.41 -15.28 -8.02
CA LEU A 50 13.74 -15.80 -9.35
C LEU A 50 15.17 -15.41 -9.77
N ALA A 51 15.60 -14.16 -9.54
CA ALA A 51 16.95 -13.72 -9.85
C ALA A 51 18.03 -14.51 -9.07
N LYS A 52 17.78 -14.80 -7.79
CA LYS A 52 18.68 -15.62 -6.97
C LYS A 52 18.74 -17.06 -7.47
N GLU A 53 17.60 -17.65 -7.79
CA GLU A 53 17.56 -19.01 -8.33
C GLU A 53 18.29 -19.11 -9.68
N MET A 54 18.19 -18.09 -10.54
CA MET A 54 18.98 -18.01 -11.77
C MET A 54 20.48 -17.91 -11.48
N LEU A 55 20.88 -17.07 -10.53
CA LEU A 55 22.29 -16.90 -10.15
C LEU A 55 22.87 -18.22 -9.59
N ASP A 56 22.13 -18.91 -8.72
CA ASP A 56 22.53 -20.18 -8.16
C ASP A 56 22.66 -21.26 -9.24
N ALA A 57 21.73 -21.29 -10.21
CA ALA A 57 21.78 -22.21 -11.34
C ALA A 57 22.98 -21.92 -12.27
N ALA A 58 23.24 -20.64 -12.59
CA ALA A 58 24.40 -20.24 -13.38
C ALA A 58 25.71 -20.62 -12.68
N GLN A 59 25.81 -20.41 -11.37
CA GLN A 59 27.00 -20.76 -10.60
C GLN A 59 27.22 -22.28 -10.52
N GLU A 60 26.15 -23.06 -10.34
CA GLU A 60 26.20 -24.53 -10.36
C GLU A 60 26.63 -25.06 -11.75
N GLN A 61 26.14 -24.45 -12.83
CA GLN A 61 26.60 -24.75 -14.18
C GLN A 61 28.08 -24.44 -14.38
N ASN A 62 28.53 -23.27 -13.90
CA ASN A 62 29.93 -22.88 -13.99
C ASN A 62 30.85 -23.90 -13.29
N VAL A 63 30.52 -24.27 -12.05
CA VAL A 63 31.26 -25.31 -11.30
C VAL A 63 31.27 -26.64 -12.06
N ALA A 64 30.12 -27.07 -12.60
CA ALA A 64 30.04 -28.30 -13.38
C ALA A 64 30.93 -28.23 -14.63
N LEU A 65 30.96 -27.09 -15.31
CA LEU A 65 31.75 -26.92 -16.52
C LEU A 65 33.26 -26.84 -16.24
N ILE A 66 33.68 -26.22 -15.14
CA ILE A 66 35.08 -26.27 -14.68
C ILE A 66 35.50 -27.75 -14.46
N HIS A 67 34.68 -28.53 -13.76
CA HIS A 67 34.97 -29.95 -13.53
C HIS A 67 34.98 -30.79 -14.81
N LEU A 68 34.16 -30.45 -15.81
CA LEU A 68 34.15 -31.12 -17.11
C LEU A 68 35.33 -30.71 -17.98
N ALA A 69 35.61 -29.41 -18.09
CA ALA A 69 36.56 -28.85 -19.04
C ALA A 69 38.01 -28.90 -18.53
N VAL A 70 38.22 -28.54 -17.26
CA VAL A 70 39.54 -28.48 -16.63
C VAL A 70 39.93 -29.85 -16.05
N PHE A 71 39.03 -30.46 -15.26
CA PHE A 71 39.34 -31.71 -14.55
C PHE A 71 38.94 -32.97 -15.32
N GLY A 72 38.20 -32.86 -16.43
CA GLY A 72 37.79 -34.01 -17.25
C GLY A 72 36.77 -34.95 -16.60
N ASN A 73 36.13 -34.54 -15.51
CA ASN A 73 35.23 -35.40 -14.74
C ASN A 73 33.83 -35.45 -15.37
N ARG A 74 33.53 -36.56 -16.06
CA ARG A 74 32.25 -36.80 -16.76
C ARG A 74 31.03 -36.90 -15.84
N SER A 75 31.21 -37.14 -14.54
CA SER A 75 30.10 -37.20 -13.59
C SER A 75 29.31 -35.89 -13.47
N TYR A 76 29.90 -34.77 -13.94
CA TYR A 76 29.30 -33.44 -13.89
C TYR A 76 28.47 -33.11 -15.15
N ASP A 77 28.43 -33.96 -16.18
CA ASP A 77 27.67 -33.72 -17.42
C ASP A 77 26.17 -33.55 -17.13
N SER A 78 25.62 -34.46 -16.33
CA SER A 78 24.22 -34.38 -15.91
C SER A 78 23.93 -33.16 -15.03
N LEU A 79 24.90 -32.71 -14.23
CA LEU A 79 24.76 -31.52 -13.40
C LEU A 79 24.71 -30.26 -14.27
N CYS A 80 25.63 -30.15 -15.24
CA CYS A 80 25.72 -29.04 -16.19
C CYS A 80 24.41 -28.89 -16.99
N ARG A 81 23.88 -30.00 -17.54
CA ARG A 81 22.60 -29.98 -18.26
C ARG A 81 21.43 -29.61 -17.35
N ARG A 82 21.41 -30.12 -16.11
CA ARG A 82 20.33 -29.87 -15.16
C ARG A 82 20.31 -28.41 -14.70
N SER A 83 21.46 -27.84 -14.37
CA SER A 83 21.56 -26.45 -13.94
C SER A 83 21.22 -25.49 -15.07
N MET A 84 21.63 -25.79 -16.31
CA MET A 84 21.24 -24.99 -17.48
C MET A 84 19.73 -25.02 -17.76
N ASN A 85 19.12 -26.22 -17.70
CA ASN A 85 17.67 -26.33 -17.83
C ASN A 85 16.93 -25.58 -16.71
N ARG A 86 17.46 -25.59 -15.49
CA ARG A 86 16.89 -24.83 -14.36
C ARG A 86 16.97 -23.32 -14.60
N LEU A 87 18.11 -22.82 -15.05
CA LEU A 87 18.31 -21.42 -15.42
C LEU A 87 17.25 -20.95 -16.43
N GLU A 88 17.06 -21.70 -17.52
CA GLU A 88 16.07 -21.37 -18.55
C GLU A 88 14.63 -21.42 -18.06
N GLN A 89 14.29 -22.42 -17.23
CA GLN A 89 12.96 -22.53 -16.65
C GLN A 89 12.64 -21.33 -15.76
N THR A 90 13.57 -20.96 -14.88
CA THR A 90 13.41 -19.79 -13.99
C THR A 90 13.34 -18.50 -14.80
N LEU A 91 14.18 -18.34 -15.84
CA LEU A 91 14.11 -17.20 -16.76
C LEU A 91 12.75 -17.11 -17.46
N HIS A 92 12.21 -18.23 -17.93
CA HIS A 92 10.92 -18.24 -18.60
C HIS A 92 9.77 -17.87 -17.66
N VAL A 93 9.84 -18.29 -16.39
CA VAL A 93 8.91 -17.84 -15.34
C VAL A 93 9.03 -16.33 -15.13
N ALA A 94 10.24 -15.79 -15.03
CA ALA A 94 10.47 -14.36 -14.89
C ALA A 94 9.93 -13.56 -16.09
N GLN A 95 10.07 -14.06 -17.31
CA GLN A 95 9.50 -13.44 -18.53
C GLN A 95 7.97 -13.38 -18.55
N LYS A 96 7.31 -14.40 -17.97
CA LYS A 96 5.85 -14.41 -17.85
C LYS A 96 5.35 -13.47 -16.75
N GLU A 97 6.11 -13.33 -15.66
CA GLU A 97 5.71 -12.58 -14.47
C GLU A 97 6.15 -11.10 -14.50
N ALA A 98 7.16 -10.73 -15.30
CA ALA A 98 7.71 -9.37 -15.29
C ALA A 98 6.90 -8.36 -16.11
N LEU A 99 6.76 -7.16 -15.55
CA LEU A 99 6.20 -5.97 -16.22
C LEU A 99 7.18 -5.34 -17.23
N GLU A 100 8.49 -5.36 -16.95
CA GLU A 100 9.52 -4.80 -17.82
C GLU A 100 10.22 -5.88 -18.65
N LYS A 101 9.86 -5.95 -19.94
CA LYS A 101 10.38 -6.97 -20.86
C LYS A 101 11.81 -6.68 -21.36
N SER A 102 12.22 -5.42 -21.38
CA SER A 102 13.50 -5.00 -21.98
C SER A 102 14.74 -5.59 -21.29
N PHE A 103 14.74 -5.71 -19.96
CA PHE A 103 15.87 -6.31 -19.23
C PHE A 103 15.94 -7.83 -19.41
N LEU A 104 14.78 -8.46 -19.56
CA LEU A 104 14.68 -9.91 -19.73
C LEU A 104 15.04 -10.35 -21.14
N ASP A 105 14.89 -9.48 -22.14
CA ASP A 105 15.33 -9.76 -23.51
C ASP A 105 16.87 -9.88 -23.58
N SER A 106 17.60 -8.96 -22.94
CA SER A 106 19.06 -9.05 -22.84
C SER A 106 19.51 -10.28 -22.04
N LEU A 107 18.81 -10.60 -20.95
CA LEU A 107 19.11 -11.78 -20.14
C LEU A 107 18.83 -13.09 -20.90
N ALA A 108 17.76 -13.13 -21.68
CA ALA A 108 17.41 -14.29 -22.49
C ALA A 108 18.38 -14.51 -23.65
N PHE A 109 18.86 -13.43 -24.25
CA PHE A 109 19.93 -13.51 -25.24
C PHE A 109 21.20 -14.12 -24.64
N ALA A 110 21.71 -13.57 -23.53
CA ALA A 110 22.90 -14.08 -22.85
C ALA A 110 22.75 -15.54 -22.38
N THR A 111 21.56 -15.91 -21.90
CA THR A 111 21.24 -17.29 -21.50
C THR A 111 21.28 -18.25 -22.69
N THR A 112 20.69 -17.86 -23.82
CA THR A 112 20.67 -18.69 -25.04
C THR A 112 22.08 -18.86 -25.62
N GLU A 113 22.86 -17.78 -25.65
CA GLU A 113 24.24 -17.78 -26.12
C GLU A 113 25.11 -18.72 -25.27
N LEU A 114 25.03 -18.61 -23.94
CA LEU A 114 25.73 -19.52 -23.03
C LEU A 114 25.30 -20.98 -23.24
N ARG A 115 24.03 -21.22 -23.56
CA ARG A 115 23.53 -22.58 -23.82
C ARG A 115 24.15 -23.18 -25.07
N LEU A 116 24.06 -22.46 -26.18
CA LEU A 116 24.61 -22.92 -27.46
C LEU A 116 26.11 -23.20 -27.32
N PHE A 117 26.82 -22.33 -26.60
CA PHE A 117 28.24 -22.49 -26.35
C PHE A 117 28.56 -23.74 -25.50
N THR A 118 27.79 -23.96 -24.43
CA THR A 118 27.93 -25.14 -23.55
C THR A 118 27.56 -26.43 -24.29
N ASP A 119 26.44 -26.46 -25.03
CA ASP A 119 25.97 -27.64 -25.76
C ASP A 119 26.96 -28.02 -26.88
N ASN A 120 27.54 -27.03 -27.58
CA ASN A 120 28.60 -27.26 -28.55
C ASN A 120 29.85 -27.90 -27.89
N TYR A 121 30.22 -27.47 -26.70
CA TYR A 121 31.33 -28.08 -25.95
C TYR A 121 31.04 -29.53 -25.54
N LEU A 122 29.83 -29.80 -25.05
CA LEU A 122 29.40 -31.14 -24.65
C LEU A 122 29.26 -32.09 -25.85
N ALA A 123 28.93 -31.59 -27.04
CA ALA A 123 28.81 -32.38 -28.27
C ALA A 123 30.17 -32.63 -28.96
N PHE A 124 31.00 -31.59 -29.11
CA PHE A 124 32.24 -31.65 -29.91
C PHE A 124 33.51 -31.80 -29.06
N GLY A 125 33.58 -31.14 -27.89
CA GLY A 125 34.73 -31.22 -26.98
C GLY A 125 34.91 -32.60 -26.34
N THR A 126 33.89 -33.45 -26.42
CA THR A 126 33.89 -34.82 -25.91
C THR A 126 34.40 -35.82 -26.93
N SER A 127 34.06 -35.63 -28.20
CA SER A 127 34.49 -36.47 -29.33
C SER A 127 35.99 -36.40 -29.62
N SER A 128 36.63 -35.25 -29.42
CA SER A 128 38.08 -35.08 -29.62
C SER A 128 38.94 -35.64 -28.47
N ARG A 129 38.35 -35.96 -27.31
CA ARG A 129 39.07 -36.45 -26.12
C ARG A 129 39.21 -37.96 -26.05
N ASP A 130 38.30 -38.72 -26.68
CA ASP A 130 38.42 -40.18 -26.77
C ASP A 130 39.60 -40.62 -27.66
N SER A 131 40.09 -39.76 -28.55
CA SER A 131 41.24 -40.01 -29.44
C SER A 131 42.61 -39.61 -28.87
N LEU A 132 42.68 -38.89 -27.75
CA LEU A 132 43.93 -38.33 -27.19
C LEU A 132 44.10 -38.66 -25.71
N MET A 133 44.08 -39.96 -25.41
CA MET A 133 44.67 -40.51 -24.19
C MET A 133 46.18 -40.39 -24.29
N THR A 134 46.77 -39.23 -24.00
CA THR A 134 48.08 -39.04 -23.32
C THR A 134 48.58 -37.59 -23.46
N ASN A 135 48.76 -36.93 -22.31
CA ASN A 135 49.74 -35.87 -22.05
C ASN A 135 49.51 -34.42 -22.52
N HIS A 136 48.35 -34.04 -23.09
CA HIS A 136 48.08 -32.64 -23.46
C HIS A 136 46.72 -32.10 -22.98
N LEU A 137 46.16 -32.69 -21.92
CA LEU A 137 44.81 -32.37 -21.41
C LEU A 137 44.69 -31.00 -20.71
N ASP A 138 45.78 -30.45 -20.18
CA ASP A 138 45.71 -29.30 -19.27
C ASP A 138 45.51 -27.95 -19.97
N SER A 139 45.85 -27.85 -21.27
CA SER A 139 45.87 -26.55 -21.96
C SER A 139 44.59 -26.24 -22.70
N ILE A 140 43.97 -27.21 -23.39
CA ILE A 140 42.88 -26.91 -24.35
C ILE A 140 41.56 -26.60 -23.61
N GLY A 141 41.19 -27.41 -22.61
CA GLY A 141 39.94 -27.21 -21.86
C GLY A 141 40.00 -25.99 -20.94
N SER A 142 41.15 -25.77 -20.31
CA SER A 142 41.38 -24.59 -19.46
C SER A 142 41.40 -23.30 -20.28
N LYS A 143 42.08 -23.30 -21.44
CA LYS A 143 42.14 -22.14 -22.33
C LYS A 143 40.78 -21.79 -22.93
N TRP A 144 40.00 -22.78 -23.37
CA TRP A 144 38.63 -22.55 -23.84
C TRP A 144 37.72 -21.97 -22.74
N TYR A 145 37.87 -22.44 -21.50
CA TYR A 145 37.11 -21.93 -20.36
C TYR A 145 37.47 -20.47 -20.05
N ILE A 146 38.76 -20.14 -19.98
CA ILE A 146 39.26 -18.81 -19.63
C ILE A 146 39.00 -17.80 -20.76
N ASP A 147 39.31 -18.14 -22.01
CA ASP A 147 39.30 -17.19 -23.12
C ASP A 147 37.87 -16.90 -23.61
N GLU A 148 36.95 -17.87 -23.53
CA GLU A 148 35.67 -17.80 -24.26
C GLU A 148 34.43 -17.99 -23.36
N TYR A 149 34.49 -18.90 -22.38
CA TYR A 149 33.34 -19.15 -21.49
C TYR A 149 33.22 -18.12 -20.36
N GLU A 150 34.35 -17.69 -19.77
CA GLU A 150 34.38 -16.76 -18.63
C GLU A 150 33.72 -15.42 -18.95
N GLU A 151 33.92 -14.90 -20.17
CA GLU A 151 33.30 -13.65 -20.62
C GLU A 151 31.77 -13.78 -20.70
N LEU A 152 31.27 -14.83 -21.37
CA LEU A 152 29.83 -15.10 -21.51
C LEU A 152 29.15 -15.31 -20.15
N TYR A 153 29.81 -16.06 -19.25
CA TYR A 153 29.32 -16.25 -17.88
C TYR A 153 29.29 -14.93 -17.09
N GLY A 154 30.31 -14.08 -17.26
CA GLY A 154 30.37 -12.74 -16.66
C GLY A 154 29.23 -11.84 -17.14
N GLN A 155 28.94 -11.85 -18.44
CA GLN A 155 27.83 -11.10 -19.04
C GLN A 155 26.47 -11.58 -18.52
N LEU A 156 26.24 -12.90 -18.46
CA LEU A 156 25.03 -13.49 -17.89
C LEU A 156 24.86 -13.07 -16.42
N THR A 157 25.91 -13.23 -15.61
CA THR A 157 25.88 -12.92 -14.19
C THR A 157 25.63 -11.42 -13.96
N ALA A 158 26.22 -10.55 -14.78
CA ALA A 158 25.97 -9.12 -14.74
C ALA A 158 24.52 -8.78 -15.12
N ALA A 159 23.94 -9.43 -16.13
CA ALA A 159 22.55 -9.26 -16.51
C ALA A 159 21.58 -9.70 -15.40
N ILE A 160 21.81 -10.87 -14.78
CA ILE A 160 21.02 -11.36 -13.63
C ILE A 160 21.15 -10.40 -12.44
N LYS A 161 22.36 -9.92 -12.16
CA LYS A 161 22.60 -8.96 -11.07
C LYS A 161 21.90 -7.63 -11.35
N ASN A 162 21.92 -7.12 -12.58
CA ASN A 162 21.19 -5.91 -12.96
C ASN A 162 19.66 -6.09 -12.79
N TYR A 163 19.12 -7.25 -13.19
CA TYR A 163 17.71 -7.60 -12.94
C TYR A 163 17.39 -7.63 -11.44
N MET A 164 18.25 -8.24 -10.61
CA MET A 164 18.10 -8.25 -9.15
C MET A 164 18.19 -6.84 -8.54
N THR A 165 19.15 -6.02 -8.99
CA THR A 165 19.44 -4.71 -8.35
C THR A 165 18.42 -3.63 -8.77
N SER A 166 17.94 -3.66 -10.01
CA SER A 166 16.81 -2.82 -10.46
C SER A 166 15.56 -3.09 -9.60
N THR A 167 15.28 -4.37 -9.34
CA THR A 167 14.17 -4.80 -8.49
C THR A 167 14.40 -4.46 -7.00
N GLN A 168 15.64 -4.59 -6.51
CA GLN A 168 16.01 -4.43 -5.09
C GLN A 168 16.14 -2.95 -4.65
N SER A 169 16.68 -2.09 -5.51
CA SER A 169 16.90 -0.66 -5.23
C SER A 169 15.60 0.11 -5.00
N SER A 170 14.48 -0.38 -5.54
CA SER A 170 13.18 0.27 -5.42
C SER A 170 12.46 -0.03 -4.09
N LEU A 171 12.87 -1.04 -3.30
CA LEU A 171 11.95 -1.68 -2.35
C LEU A 171 12.40 -1.93 -0.90
N ALA A 172 13.68 -2.15 -0.60
CA ALA A 172 14.11 -2.39 0.79
C ALA A 172 13.77 -1.23 1.75
N PRO A 173 13.98 0.05 1.39
CA PRO A 173 13.54 1.16 2.25
C PRO A 173 12.04 1.47 2.13
N ARG A 174 11.37 1.10 1.02
CA ARG A 174 9.96 1.48 0.76
C ARG A 174 8.95 0.59 1.48
N ALA A 175 9.19 -0.71 1.64
CA ALA A 175 8.28 -1.59 2.37
C ALA A 175 8.20 -1.24 3.87
N GLU A 176 9.34 -0.92 4.48
CA GLU A 176 9.42 -0.53 5.89
C GLU A 176 8.93 0.90 6.12
N GLN A 177 9.20 1.83 5.19
CA GLN A 177 8.65 3.18 5.23
C GLN A 177 7.15 3.21 4.97
N MET A 178 6.56 2.37 4.10
CA MET A 178 5.12 2.43 3.84
C MET A 178 4.29 1.87 4.98
N LYS A 179 4.77 0.84 5.70
CA LYS A 179 4.10 0.37 6.92
C LYS A 179 4.09 1.44 8.02
N LYS A 180 5.18 2.20 8.14
CA LYS A 180 5.31 3.31 9.09
C LYS A 180 4.57 4.57 8.62
N ASN A 181 4.52 4.84 7.32
CA ASN A 181 3.89 6.03 6.74
C ASN A 181 2.39 5.88 6.59
N ALA A 182 1.85 4.69 6.30
CA ALA A 182 0.41 4.45 6.35
C ALA A 182 -0.10 4.73 7.76
N TYR A 183 0.54 4.18 8.79
CA TYR A 183 0.17 4.46 10.17
C TYR A 183 0.40 5.94 10.56
N ARG A 184 1.50 6.56 10.12
CA ARG A 184 1.83 7.96 10.40
C ARG A 184 0.95 8.98 9.65
N ALA A 185 0.38 8.60 8.50
CA ALA A 185 -0.57 9.42 7.73
C ALA A 185 -2.02 9.18 8.18
N VAL A 186 -2.35 7.97 8.61
CA VAL A 186 -3.70 7.60 9.08
C VAL A 186 -4.00 8.14 10.48
N THR A 187 -3.00 8.13 11.38
CA THR A 187 -3.18 8.61 12.76
C THR A 187 -3.69 10.07 12.84
N PRO A 188 -3.12 11.06 12.10
CA PRO A 188 -3.64 12.43 12.16
C PRO A 188 -5.05 12.57 11.57
N VAL A 189 -5.45 11.75 10.59
CA VAL A 189 -6.81 11.74 10.01
C VAL A 189 -7.84 11.16 10.97
N LEU A 190 -7.49 10.10 11.71
CA LEU A 190 -8.37 9.55 12.75
C LEU A 190 -8.54 10.53 13.91
N ILE A 191 -7.45 11.14 14.36
CA ILE A 191 -7.49 12.10 15.46
C ILE A 191 -8.31 13.33 15.05
N SER A 192 -8.11 13.86 13.83
CA SER A 192 -8.87 15.01 13.36
C SER A 192 -10.36 14.71 13.20
N LEU A 193 -10.73 13.52 12.72
CA LEU A 193 -12.12 13.07 12.63
C LEU A 193 -12.77 12.97 14.02
N ALA A 194 -12.09 12.35 14.98
CA ALA A 194 -12.59 12.22 16.35
C ALA A 194 -12.78 13.59 17.02
N VAL A 195 -11.83 14.51 16.85
CA VAL A 195 -11.93 15.89 17.35
C VAL A 195 -13.09 16.63 16.70
N MET A 196 -13.28 16.50 15.37
CA MET A 196 -14.42 17.11 14.69
C MET A 196 -15.76 16.60 15.23
N ILE A 197 -15.92 15.29 15.42
CA ILE A 197 -17.13 14.70 15.99
C ILE A 197 -17.36 15.23 17.42
N ALA A 198 -16.31 15.31 18.23
CA ALA A 198 -16.40 15.84 19.59
C ALA A 198 -16.86 17.32 19.61
N ILE A 199 -16.33 18.17 18.72
CA ILE A 199 -16.73 19.57 18.59
C ILE A 199 -18.20 19.67 18.18
N VAL A 200 -18.65 18.87 17.21
CA VAL A 200 -20.05 18.87 16.76
C VAL A 200 -21.00 18.44 17.88
N LEU A 201 -20.63 17.43 18.68
CA LEU A 201 -21.41 17.00 19.84
C LEU A 201 -21.45 18.07 20.94
N MET A 202 -20.31 18.73 21.21
CA MET A 202 -20.26 19.85 22.15
C MET A 202 -21.16 21.00 21.69
N LEU A 203 -21.11 21.35 20.39
CA LEU A 203 -21.94 22.42 19.84
C LEU A 203 -23.42 22.06 19.85
N TYR A 204 -23.78 20.79 19.62
CA TYR A 204 -25.15 20.30 19.82
C TYR A 204 -25.62 20.48 21.27
N TYR A 205 -24.77 20.14 22.25
CA TYR A 205 -25.07 20.32 23.66
C TYR A 205 -25.29 21.81 24.01
N PHE A 206 -24.42 22.70 23.54
CA PHE A 206 -24.57 24.14 23.71
C PHE A 206 -25.87 24.66 23.09
N MET A 207 -26.14 24.36 21.81
CA MET A 207 -27.35 24.80 21.12
C MET A 207 -28.63 24.26 21.79
N SER A 208 -28.58 23.03 22.31
CA SER A 208 -29.72 22.44 23.02
C SER A 208 -30.04 23.19 24.31
N ILE A 209 -29.04 23.45 25.15
CA ILE A 209 -29.23 24.06 26.48
C ILE A 209 -29.48 25.56 26.41
N TYR A 210 -28.75 26.28 25.56
CA TYR A 210 -28.78 27.74 25.56
C TYR A 210 -29.81 28.32 24.58
N CYS A 211 -30.16 27.60 23.49
CA CYS A 211 -31.11 28.12 22.50
C CYS A 211 -32.43 27.34 22.50
N VAL A 212 -32.38 26.01 22.34
CA VAL A 212 -33.59 25.21 22.10
C VAL A 212 -34.46 25.10 23.35
N GLU A 213 -33.88 24.74 24.49
CA GLU A 213 -34.61 24.48 25.73
C GLU A 213 -35.27 25.74 26.33
N PRO A 214 -34.61 26.91 26.33
CA PRO A 214 -35.21 28.17 26.79
C PRO A 214 -36.35 28.62 25.87
N ILE A 215 -36.19 28.52 24.55
CA ILE A 215 -37.24 28.88 23.58
C ILE A 215 -38.48 27.99 23.74
N ILE A 216 -38.30 26.68 23.93
CA ILE A 216 -39.43 25.76 24.15
C ILE A 216 -40.16 26.11 25.44
N ARG A 217 -39.42 26.41 26.53
CA ARG A 217 -40.01 26.79 27.81
C ARG A 217 -40.77 28.11 27.71
N LEU A 218 -40.19 29.10 27.02
CA LEU A 218 -40.77 30.42 26.82
C LEU A 218 -42.06 30.35 25.99
N ASN A 219 -42.06 29.56 24.90
CA ASN A 219 -43.26 29.31 24.10
C ASN A 219 -44.35 28.60 24.92
N LYS A 220 -43.97 27.64 25.76
CA LYS A 220 -44.93 26.96 26.65
C LYS A 220 -45.55 27.94 27.66
N SER A 221 -44.74 28.73 28.35
CA SER A 221 -45.22 29.73 29.31
C SER A 221 -46.09 30.81 28.68
N LEU A 222 -45.79 31.22 27.43
CA LEU A 222 -46.62 32.16 26.69
C LEU A 222 -47.97 31.53 26.28
N GLY A 223 -47.95 30.27 25.84
CA GLY A 223 -49.16 29.50 25.56
C GLY A 223 -50.05 29.32 26.79
N ASP A 224 -49.45 29.07 27.95
CA ASP A 224 -50.15 28.96 29.24
C ASP A 224 -50.76 30.31 29.68
N TYR A 225 -50.06 31.44 29.43
CA TYR A 225 -50.60 32.79 29.66
C TYR A 225 -51.80 33.08 28.76
N LEU A 226 -51.69 32.80 27.46
CA LEU A 226 -52.76 33.04 26.48
C LEU A 226 -54.00 32.18 26.73
N SER A 227 -53.81 30.92 27.10
CA SER A 227 -54.92 29.95 27.24
C SER A 227 -55.59 29.98 28.61
N PHE A 228 -54.81 30.20 29.68
CA PHE A 228 -55.28 30.04 31.06
C PHE A 228 -55.15 31.31 31.92
N ARG A 229 -54.70 32.44 31.35
CA ARG A 229 -54.39 33.70 32.07
C ARG A 229 -53.40 33.54 33.25
N MET A 230 -52.65 32.44 33.27
CA MET A 230 -51.66 32.17 34.32
C MET A 230 -50.47 33.12 34.21
N PRO A 231 -49.84 33.56 35.32
CA PRO A 231 -48.74 34.52 35.27
C PRO A 231 -47.54 33.95 34.52
N PHE A 232 -47.08 34.67 33.50
CA PHE A 232 -45.87 34.33 32.75
C PHE A 232 -44.66 34.37 33.68
N THR A 233 -44.20 33.20 34.13
CA THR A 233 -43.10 33.07 35.09
C THR A 233 -42.06 32.10 34.55
N VAL A 234 -41.21 32.60 33.67
CA VAL A 234 -40.05 31.83 33.21
C VAL A 234 -38.91 32.05 34.19
N LYS A 235 -38.79 31.15 35.18
CA LYS A 235 -37.60 30.99 36.01
C LYS A 235 -36.55 30.21 35.20
N ALA A 236 -35.67 30.92 34.51
CA ALA A 236 -34.50 30.35 33.89
C ALA A 236 -33.39 31.40 33.86
N ASP A 237 -32.14 30.96 34.04
CA ASP A 237 -30.93 31.71 33.73
C ASP A 237 -30.85 31.94 32.21
N LEU A 238 -31.77 32.75 31.70
CA LEU A 238 -31.77 33.23 30.33
C LEU A 238 -30.67 34.27 30.23
N LYS A 239 -29.76 34.08 29.28
CA LYS A 239 -28.70 35.03 28.93
C LYS A 239 -28.92 35.52 27.50
N ASP A 240 -28.30 36.66 27.20
CA ASP A 240 -28.21 37.24 25.86
C ASP A 240 -29.59 37.52 25.23
N GLU A 241 -29.78 37.22 23.94
CA GLU A 241 -30.95 37.64 23.17
C GLU A 241 -32.27 36.99 23.64
N VAL A 242 -32.18 35.81 24.28
CA VAL A 242 -33.38 35.12 24.79
C VAL A 242 -33.91 35.80 26.06
N LEU A 243 -33.03 36.44 26.84
CA LEU A 243 -33.44 37.26 27.98
C LEU A 243 -34.14 38.53 27.50
N GLU A 244 -33.55 39.22 26.53
CA GLU A 244 -34.14 40.43 25.94
C GLU A 244 -35.52 40.13 25.33
N LEU A 245 -35.68 38.97 24.69
CA LEU A 245 -36.96 38.50 24.18
C LEU A 245 -37.99 38.29 25.31
N LYS A 246 -37.58 37.69 26.43
CA LYS A 246 -38.44 37.51 27.61
C LYS A 246 -38.91 38.87 28.15
N GLU A 247 -37.99 39.83 28.32
CA GLU A 247 -38.30 41.16 28.84
C GLU A 247 -39.26 41.95 27.94
N LYS A 248 -39.07 41.86 26.62
CA LYS A 248 -39.98 42.46 25.63
C LYS A 248 -41.39 41.86 25.74
N ILE A 249 -41.49 40.54 25.95
CA ILE A 249 -42.78 39.86 26.12
C ILE A 249 -43.44 40.28 27.44
N GLU A 250 -42.70 40.37 28.54
CA GLU A 250 -43.23 40.83 29.83
C GLU A 250 -43.72 42.29 29.78
N SER A 251 -42.98 43.16 29.10
CA SER A 251 -43.37 44.56 28.87
C SER A 251 -44.66 44.65 28.06
N LEU A 252 -44.80 43.84 27.01
CA LEU A 252 -45.98 43.82 26.14
C LEU A 252 -47.21 43.26 26.87
N ILE A 253 -47.03 42.24 27.71
CA ILE A 253 -48.07 41.72 28.60
C ILE A 253 -48.56 42.82 29.56
N THR A 254 -47.64 43.56 30.17
CA THR A 254 -47.95 44.64 31.11
C THR A 254 -48.71 45.78 30.44
N TYR A 255 -48.25 46.21 29.25
CA TYR A 255 -48.95 47.21 28.45
C TYR A 255 -50.36 46.75 28.06
N SER A 256 -50.54 45.49 27.66
CA SER A 256 -51.87 44.96 27.31
C SER A 256 -52.83 44.89 28.50
N LYS A 257 -52.32 44.70 29.72
CA LYS A 257 -53.14 44.74 30.95
C LYS A 257 -53.55 46.18 31.28
N GLN A 258 -52.64 47.13 31.10
CA GLN A 258 -52.88 48.54 31.39
C GLN A 258 -53.90 49.17 30.43
N ASN A 259 -53.90 48.74 29.16
CA ASN A 259 -54.81 49.26 28.13
C ASN A 259 -56.20 48.59 28.11
N ASN A 260 -56.39 47.52 28.90
CA ASN A 260 -57.68 46.82 29.08
C ASN A 260 -58.33 47.14 30.45
N SER A 261 -57.80 48.12 31.18
CA SER A 261 -58.36 48.66 32.43
C SER A 261 -58.94 50.04 32.19
#